data_AF-A0A7Z9Q6R1-F1
#
_entry.id   AF-A0A7Z9Q6R1-F1
#
_cell.length_a   1.000
_cell.length_b   1.000
_cell.length_c   1.000
_cell.angle_alpha   90.00
_cell.angle_beta   90.00
_cell.angle_gamma   90.00
#
_symmetry.space_group_name_H-M   'P 1'
#
loop_
_entity.id
_entity.type
_entity.pdbx_description
1 polymer ?
#
loop_
_entity_poly.entity_id
_entity_poly.type
_entity_poly.pdbx_seq_one_letter_code
_entity_poly.pdbx_strand_id
1 'polypeptide(L)'
;MTYNLLNYGDDDDRESYYQEIIGEIQPDLIVCQEVVGITGYNHFLDDVLNIVQPNEWSGADFTNQSASQDIALYYKLEHFSFISTAIINTAQSSGTRDVVEWVLEHVESGVQFR
;
A
#
# COMPACT_ATOMS: atom_id res chain seq x y z
N MET A 1 -9.22 1.88 -2.45
CA MET A 1 -9.34 2.35 -1.05
C MET A 1 -8.13 3.21 -0.70
N THR A 2 -8.28 4.20 0.17
CA THR A 2 -7.14 4.85 0.85
C THR A 2 -7.29 4.63 2.35
N TYR A 3 -6.22 4.26 3.05
CA TYR A 3 -6.28 3.91 4.47
C TYR A 3 -5.03 4.35 5.23
N ASN A 4 -5.20 5.15 6.27
CA ASN A 4 -4.12 5.49 7.19
C ASN A 4 -4.04 4.40 8.29
N LEU A 5 -2.89 3.72 8.36
CA LEU A 5 -2.65 2.59 9.27
C LEU A 5 -2.17 3.01 10.67
N LEU A 6 -2.07 4.32 10.93
CA LEU A 6 -1.67 4.88 12.21
C LEU A 6 -0.33 4.29 12.70
N ASN A 7 0.75 4.69 12.04
CA ASN A 7 2.13 4.29 12.32
C ASN A 7 2.33 2.77 12.47
N TYR A 8 1.89 1.99 11.47
CA TYR A 8 1.94 0.53 11.50
C TYR A 8 3.28 -0.02 11.04
N GLY A 9 3.90 -0.86 11.88
CA GLY A 9 5.18 -1.50 11.59
C GLY A 9 5.17 -3.02 11.74
N ASP A 10 4.80 -3.50 12.93
CA ASP A 10 4.84 -4.92 13.32
C ASP A 10 3.88 -5.10 14.52
N ASP A 11 2.67 -4.55 14.39
CA ASP A 11 1.70 -4.44 15.48
C ASP A 11 0.60 -5.52 15.36
N ASP A 12 0.92 -6.76 15.74
CA ASP A 12 0.05 -7.95 15.66
C ASP A 12 -1.37 -7.71 16.24
N ASP A 13 -1.48 -6.94 17.32
CA ASP A 13 -2.74 -6.69 18.01
C ASP A 13 -3.80 -5.98 17.14
N ARG A 14 -3.38 -5.29 16.06
CA ARG A 14 -4.28 -4.52 15.18
C ARG A 14 -4.70 -5.28 13.92
N GLU A 15 -4.00 -6.35 13.57
CA GLU A 15 -4.12 -7.01 12.27
C GLU A 15 -5.50 -7.60 12.04
N SER A 16 -6.08 -8.23 13.07
CA SER A 16 -7.43 -8.80 12.97
C SER A 16 -8.50 -7.76 12.61
N TYR A 17 -8.36 -6.51 13.06
CA TYR A 17 -9.28 -5.43 12.70
C TYR A 17 -9.06 -4.96 11.27
N TYR A 18 -7.81 -4.90 10.81
CA TYR A 18 -7.54 -4.61 9.40
C TYR A 18 -8.08 -5.72 8.49
N GLN A 19 -7.90 -6.98 8.89
CA GLN A 19 -8.42 -8.14 8.16
C GLN A 19 -9.95 -8.09 8.05
N GLU A 20 -10.67 -7.75 9.13
CA GLU A 20 -12.12 -7.56 9.11
C GLU A 20 -12.54 -6.46 8.13
N ILE A 21 -11.90 -5.28 8.19
CA ILE A 21 -12.19 -4.15 7.29
C ILE A 21 -11.94 -4.53 5.83
N ILE A 22 -10.82 -5.18 5.53
CA ILE A 22 -10.46 -5.61 4.18
C ILE A 22 -11.43 -6.70 3.68
N GLY A 23 -11.80 -7.64 4.55
CA GLY A 23 -12.76 -8.70 4.23
C GLY A 23 -14.16 -8.19 3.90
N GLU A 24 -14.61 -7.11 4.55
CA GLU A 24 -15.90 -6.48 4.33
C GLU A 24 -15.91 -5.55 3.10
N ILE A 25 -14.89 -4.69 2.96
CA ILE A 25 -14.86 -3.72 1.85
C ILE A 25 -14.39 -4.35 0.54
N GLN A 26 -13.56 -5.40 0.62
CA GLN A 26 -13.01 -6.13 -0.53
C GLN A 26 -12.41 -5.21 -1.61
N PRO A 27 -11.48 -4.29 -1.27
CA PRO A 27 -10.86 -3.43 -2.27
C PRO A 27 -10.06 -4.24 -3.29
N ASP A 28 -9.86 -3.69 -4.49
CA ASP A 28 -8.96 -4.26 -5.51
C ASP A 28 -7.61 -3.53 -5.57
N LEU A 29 -7.56 -2.32 -5.01
CA LEU A 29 -6.38 -1.48 -4.90
C LEU A 29 -6.47 -0.67 -3.61
N ILE A 30 -5.38 -0.62 -2.85
CA ILE A 30 -5.30 0.08 -1.58
C ILE A 30 -4.02 0.90 -1.49
N VAL A 31 -4.17 2.17 -1.11
CA VAL A 31 -3.06 3.07 -0.80
C VAL A 31 -3.03 3.30 0.70
N CYS A 32 -1.97 2.81 1.34
CA CYS A 32 -1.78 2.88 2.78
C CYS A 32 -0.86 4.03 3.16
N GLN A 33 -1.26 4.83 4.15
CA GLN A 33 -0.39 5.84 4.76
C GLN A 33 0.04 5.40 6.16
N GLU A 34 1.12 6.00 6.65
CA GLU A 34 1.68 5.71 7.98
C GLU A 34 2.17 4.28 8.13
N VAL A 35 2.80 3.79 7.06
CA VAL A 35 3.57 2.54 7.08
C VAL A 35 4.95 2.83 7.64
N VAL A 36 5.46 1.98 8.54
CA VAL A 36 6.79 2.15 9.14
C VAL A 36 7.80 1.31 8.40
N GLY A 37 8.46 1.94 7.42
CA GLY A 37 9.53 1.35 6.65
C GLY A 37 9.12 0.11 5.86
N ILE A 38 10.14 -0.60 5.37
CA ILE A 38 9.94 -1.84 4.62
C ILE A 38 9.31 -2.95 5.48
N THR A 39 9.53 -2.91 6.80
CA THR A 39 8.95 -3.86 7.76
C THR A 39 7.43 -3.73 7.73
N GLY A 40 6.85 -2.55 8.04
CA GLY A 40 5.41 -2.35 7.98
C GLY A 40 4.81 -2.61 6.60
N TYR A 41 5.58 -2.32 5.54
CA TYR A 41 5.16 -2.61 4.18
C TYR A 41 4.98 -4.12 3.94
N ASN A 42 5.94 -4.95 4.36
CA ASN A 42 5.85 -6.40 4.18
C ASN A 42 4.81 -7.03 5.12
N HIS A 43 4.77 -6.63 6.39
CA HIS A 43 3.81 -7.16 7.36
C HIS A 43 2.36 -6.90 6.94
N PHE A 44 2.04 -5.69 6.44
CA PHE A 44 0.68 -5.42 5.99
C PHE A 44 0.28 -6.31 4.79
N LEU A 45 1.22 -6.64 3.91
CA LEU A 45 0.96 -7.56 2.81
C LEU A 45 0.77 -8.99 3.32
N ASP A 46 1.71 -9.49 4.13
CA ASP A 46 1.79 -10.90 4.50
C ASP A 46 0.79 -11.27 5.60
N ASP A 47 0.63 -10.42 6.60
CA ASP A 47 -0.13 -10.70 7.83
C ASP A 47 -1.55 -10.12 7.79
N VAL A 48 -1.85 -9.21 6.85
CA VAL A 48 -3.22 -8.70 6.65
C VAL A 48 -3.79 -9.13 5.30
N LEU A 49 -3.24 -8.65 4.19
CA LEU A 49 -3.86 -8.85 2.88
C LEU A 49 -3.84 -10.33 2.45
N ASN A 50 -2.69 -11.00 2.60
CA ASN A 50 -2.53 -12.41 2.25
C ASN A 50 -3.17 -13.38 3.25
N ILE A 51 -3.55 -12.92 4.44
CA ILE A 51 -4.38 -13.70 5.37
C ILE A 51 -5.84 -13.72 4.92
N VAL A 52 -6.38 -12.56 4.50
CA VAL A 52 -7.77 -12.43 4.04
C VAL A 52 -7.97 -13.07 2.67
N GLN A 53 -7.05 -12.80 1.73
CA GLN A 53 -7.12 -13.20 0.32
C GLN A 53 -5.76 -13.74 -0.14
N PRO A 54 -5.44 -15.01 0.17
CA PRO A 54 -4.12 -15.56 -0.09
C PRO A 54 -3.73 -15.56 -1.58
N ASN A 55 -2.56 -14.99 -1.90
CA ASN A 55 -1.98 -14.93 -3.24
C ASN A 55 -2.73 -14.05 -4.26
N GLU A 56 -3.67 -13.22 -3.81
CA GLU A 56 -4.36 -12.28 -4.71
C GLU A 56 -3.62 -10.95 -4.85
N TRP A 57 -2.82 -10.59 -3.84
CA TRP A 57 -2.23 -9.26 -3.69
C TRP A 57 -0.75 -9.21 -4.08
N SER A 58 -0.35 -8.05 -4.60
CA SER A 58 1.05 -7.63 -4.71
C SER A 58 1.18 -6.20 -4.24
N GLY A 59 2.36 -5.82 -3.76
CA GLY A 59 2.71 -4.43 -3.52
C GLY A 59 3.48 -3.83 -4.70
N ALA A 60 3.31 -2.52 -4.92
CA ALA A 60 4.14 -1.76 -5.85
C ALA A 60 5.55 -1.54 -5.26
N ASP A 61 6.51 -1.15 -6.09
CA ASP A 61 7.87 -0.85 -5.61
C ASP A 61 7.83 0.18 -4.48
N PHE A 62 8.34 -0.23 -3.32
CA PHE A 62 8.31 0.55 -2.09
C PHE A 62 9.56 1.42 -1.94
N THR A 63 9.39 2.64 -1.42
CA THR A 63 10.49 3.57 -1.16
C THR A 63 10.26 4.27 0.17
N ASN A 64 11.22 4.13 1.08
CA ASN A 64 11.26 4.91 2.31
C ASN A 64 11.28 6.41 1.97
N GLN A 65 10.34 7.14 2.52
CA GLN A 65 10.18 8.57 2.37
C GLN A 65 11.18 9.31 3.26
N SER A 66 11.30 10.61 3.03
CA SER A 66 12.07 11.52 3.88
C SER A 66 11.46 11.70 5.28
N ALA A 67 10.16 11.40 5.44
CA ALA A 67 9.45 11.37 6.71
C ALA A 67 9.60 10.01 7.42
N SER A 68 9.35 9.96 8.74
CA SER A 68 9.40 8.71 9.52
C SER A 68 8.27 7.71 9.23
N GLN A 69 7.40 8.04 8.27
CA GLN A 69 6.17 7.33 7.96
C GLN A 69 5.97 7.37 6.45
N ASP A 70 5.79 6.19 5.87
CA ASP A 70 5.80 5.97 4.44
C ASP A 70 4.39 5.84 3.86
N ILE A 71 4.34 5.73 2.53
CA ILE A 71 3.13 5.46 1.77
C ILE A 71 3.38 4.21 0.93
N ALA A 72 2.46 3.26 1.00
CA ALA A 72 2.52 2.01 0.25
C ALA A 72 1.30 1.88 -0.66
N LEU A 73 1.45 1.16 -1.77
CA LEU A 73 0.36 0.76 -2.64
C LEU A 73 0.37 -0.76 -2.78
N TYR A 74 -0.80 -1.37 -2.59
CA TYR A 74 -1.05 -2.78 -2.87
C TYR A 74 -2.21 -2.91 -3.85
N TYR A 75 -2.16 -3.92 -4.70
CA TYR A 75 -3.14 -4.15 -5.77
C TYR A 75 -3.37 -5.64 -5.99
N LYS A 76 -4.57 -6.00 -6.45
CA LYS A 76 -4.88 -7.36 -6.87
C LYS A 76 -4.30 -7.64 -8.26
N LEU A 77 -3.61 -8.77 -8.37
CA LEU A 77 -2.94 -9.23 -9.58
C LEU A 77 -3.92 -9.52 -10.74
N GLU A 78 -5.16 -9.88 -10.42
CA GLU A 78 -6.21 -10.14 -11.43
C GLU A 78 -6.60 -8.87 -12.20
N HIS A 79 -6.58 -7.70 -11.54
CA HIS A 79 -7.11 -6.46 -12.10
C HIS A 79 -6.01 -5.52 -12.59
N PHE A 80 -4.82 -5.56 -11.99
CA PHE A 80 -3.78 -4.56 -12.23
C PHE A 80 -2.41 -5.18 -12.45
N SER A 81 -1.66 -4.56 -13.38
CA SER A 81 -0.21 -4.76 -13.52
C SER A 81 0.52 -3.48 -13.13
N PHE A 82 1.60 -3.63 -12.36
CA PHE A 82 2.44 -2.51 -11.94
C PHE A 82 3.46 -2.16 -13.02
N ILE A 83 3.68 -0.86 -13.26
CA ILE A 83 4.62 -0.35 -14.27
C ILE A 83 5.78 0.41 -13.62
N SER A 84 5.51 1.39 -12.76
CA SER A 84 6.57 2.20 -12.16
C SER A 84 6.13 2.98 -10.93
N THR A 85 7.11 3.29 -10.06
CA THR A 85 6.98 4.24 -8.96
C THR A 85 7.84 5.48 -9.23
N ALA A 86 7.33 6.66 -8.92
CA ALA A 86 8.08 7.91 -8.92
C ALA A 86 7.82 8.72 -7.64
N ILE A 87 8.86 9.36 -7.12
CA ILE A 87 8.77 10.25 -5.96
C ILE A 87 8.84 11.69 -6.44
N ILE A 88 7.83 12.49 -6.06
CA ILE A 88 7.79 13.92 -6.30
C ILE A 88 8.10 14.60 -4.97
N ASN A 89 9.30 15.19 -4.89
CA ASN A 89 9.83 15.79 -3.67
C ASN A 89 9.03 17.03 -3.26
N THR A 90 8.03 16.85 -2.40
CA THR A 90 7.13 17.90 -1.90
C THR A 90 7.25 18.11 -0.39
N ALA A 91 7.89 17.18 0.33
CA ALA A 91 8.10 17.29 1.76
C ALA A 91 8.86 18.58 2.09
N GLN A 92 8.32 19.35 3.04
CA GLN A 92 8.93 20.61 3.51
C GLN A 92 9.59 20.44 4.88
N SER A 93 9.33 19.33 5.56
CA SER A 93 9.83 19.02 6.90
C SER A 93 9.82 17.51 7.14
N SER A 94 10.46 17.04 8.21
CA SER A 94 10.46 15.63 8.62
C SER A 94 9.08 15.06 8.99
N GLY A 95 8.06 15.90 9.15
CA GLY A 95 6.68 15.48 9.43
C GLY A 95 5.76 15.41 8.20
N THR A 96 6.26 15.76 7.01
CA THR A 96 5.49 15.78 5.76
C THR A 96 6.06 14.78 4.77
N ARG A 97 5.21 14.03 4.06
CA ARG A 97 5.63 13.02 3.08
C ARG A 97 5.79 13.65 1.69
N ASP A 98 6.66 13.05 0.89
CA ASP A 98 6.71 13.32 -0.54
C ASP A 98 5.47 12.70 -1.21
N VAL A 99 5.10 13.21 -2.39
CA VAL A 99 4.04 12.58 -3.18
C VAL A 99 4.63 11.37 -3.88
N VAL A 100 3.94 10.24 -3.78
CA VAL A 100 4.28 9.02 -4.51
C VAL A 100 3.30 8.89 -5.68
N GLU A 101 3.85 8.84 -6.90
CA GLU A 101 3.11 8.52 -8.11
C GLU A 101 3.38 7.05 -8.46
N TRP A 102 2.33 6.28 -8.72
CA TRP A 102 2.43 4.94 -9.28
C TRP A 102 1.77 4.93 -10.65
N VAL A 103 2.35 4.20 -11.58
CA VAL A 103 1.71 3.90 -12.86
C VAL A 103 1.31 2.43 -12.84
N LEU A 104 0.02 2.17 -13.07
CA LEU A 104 -0.54 0.84 -13.20
C LEU A 104 -1.31 0.73 -14.52
N GLU A 105 -1.46 -0.49 -15.02
CA GLU A 105 -2.35 -0.82 -16.12
C GLU A 105 -3.50 -1.69 -15.61
N HIS A 106 -4.73 -1.32 -15.97
CA HIS A 106 -5.88 -2.19 -15.76
C HIS A 106 -5.87 -3.31 -16.81
N VAL A 107 -5.72 -4.55 -16.34
CA VAL A 107 -5.39 -5.71 -17.18
C VAL A 107 -6.43 -5.95 -18.27
N GLU A 108 -7.72 -5.87 -17.94
CA GLU A 108 -8.79 -6.16 -18.91
C GLU A 108 -8.90 -5.09 -20.01
N SER A 109 -8.72 -3.81 -19.65
CA SER A 109 -8.90 -2.72 -20.61
C SER A 109 -7.61 -2.27 -21.30
N GLY A 110 -6.44 -2.66 -20.76
CA GLY A 110 -5.12 -2.17 -21.21
C GLY A 110 -4.91 -0.68 -20.95
N VAL A 111 -5.73 -0.04 -20.11
CA VAL A 111 -5.63 1.40 -19.82
C VAL A 111 -4.63 1.61 -18.69
N GLN A 112 -3.65 2.48 -18.93
CA GLN A 112 -2.71 2.94 -17.92
C GLN A 112 -3.25 4.17 -17.18
N PHE A 113 -3.04 4.20 -15.87
CA PHE A 113 -3.43 5.30 -15.00
C PHE A 113 -2.35 5.61 -13.96
N ARG A 114 -2.46 6.80 -13.36
CA ARG A 114 -1.58 7.37 -12.34
C ARG A 114 -2.40 8.06 -11.26
#